data_AF-A0A2A5H0Y0-F1
#
_entry.id   AF-A0A2A5H0Y0-F1
#
_cell.length_a   1.000
_cell.length_b   1.000
_cell.length_c   1.000
_cell.angle_alpha   90.00
_cell.angle_beta   90.00
_cell.angle_gamma   90.00
#
_symmetry.space_group_name_H-M   'P 1'
#
loop_
_entity.id
_entity.type
_entity.pdbx_description
1 polymer ?
#
loop_
_entity_poly.entity_id
_entity_poly.type
_entity_poly.pdbx_seq_one_letter_code
_entity_poly.pdbx_strand_id
1 'polypeptide(L)' 'MKAFDVYTIAKALSQRELERLYDMIKKDIPDKVIIKKNRKRLPDFSVEDGIKYLIDNHMQL' A
#
# COMPACT_ATOMS: atom_id res chain seq x y z
N MET A 1 -4.62 -13.54 16.26
CA MET A 1 -5.58 -12.44 16.48
C MET A 1 -6.19 -12.07 15.14
N LYS A 2 -7.53 -12.00 15.01
CA LYS A 2 -8.19 -11.60 13.75
C LYS A 2 -8.25 -10.08 13.66
N ALA A 3 -8.30 -9.53 12.44
CA ALA A 3 -8.44 -8.09 12.21
C ALA A 3 -9.65 -7.48 12.93
N PHE A 4 -10.72 -8.27 13.08
CA PHE A 4 -11.93 -7.88 13.79
C PHE A 4 -11.70 -7.65 15.30
N ASP A 5 -10.86 -8.47 15.93
CA ASP A 5 -10.55 -8.35 17.36
C ASP A 5 -9.78 -7.05 17.63
N VAL A 6 -8.82 -6.74 16.75
CA VAL A 6 -8.03 -5.50 16.81
C VAL A 6 -8.92 -4.27 16.64
N TYR A 7 -9.84 -4.31 15.67
CA TYR A 7 -10.80 -3.22 15.45
C TYR A 7 -11.72 -3.00 16.66
N THR A 8 -12.22 -4.09 17.25
CA THR A 8 -13.13 -4.04 18.40
C THR A 8 -12.43 -3.42 19.61
N ILE A 9 -11.18 -3.80 19.86
CA ILE A 9 -10.37 -3.24 20.95
C ILE A 9 -10.07 -1.76 20.70
N ALA A 10 -9.64 -1.39 19.49
CA ALA A 10 -9.35 0.00 19.15
C ALA A 10 -10.58 0.91 19.29
N LYS A 11 -11.76 0.41 18.91
CA LYS A 11 -13.03 1.14 19.03
C LYS A 11 -13.48 1.35 20.47
N ALA A 12 -13.07 0.49 21.39
CA ALA A 12 -13.41 0.59 22.81
C ALA A 12 -12.51 1.58 23.58
N LEU A 13 -11.39 2.01 23.00
CA LEU A 13 -10.47 2.98 23.61
C LEU A 13 -11.07 4.40 23.59
N SER A 14 -10.75 5.18 24.63
CA SER A 14 -11.01 6.62 24.58
C SER A 14 -10.08 7.31 23.58
N GLN A 15 -10.49 8.47 23.06
CA GLN A 15 -9.70 9.23 22.08
C GLN A 15 -8.24 9.47 22.53
N ARG A 16 -8.03 9.77 23.81
CA ARG A 16 -6.70 10.00 24.40
C ARG A 16 -5.84 8.73 24.43
N GLU A 17 -6.44 7.58 24.70
CA GLU A 17 -5.72 6.31 24.72
C GLU A 17 -5.38 5.84 23.31
N LEU A 18 -6.27 6.11 22.36
CA LEU A 18 -6.04 5.84 20.94
C LEU A 18 -4.87 6.68 20.40
N GLU A 19 -4.80 7.96 20.77
CA GLU A 19 -3.66 8.83 20.46
C GLU A 19 -2.35 8.33 21.07
N ARG A 20 -2.36 7.92 22.35
CA ARG A 20 -1.18 7.32 23.00
C ARG A 20 -0.73 6.02 22.33
N LEU A 21 -1.69 5.16 21.98
CA LEU A 21 -1.41 3.90 21.27
C LEU A 21 -0.77 4.19 19.90
N TYR A 22 -1.32 5.18 19.18
CA TYR A 22 -0.78 5.62 17.91
C TYR A 22 0.66 6.12 18.05
N ASP A 23 0.93 6.96 19.05
CA ASP A 23 2.28 7.49 19.31
C ASP A 23 3.28 6.40 19.72
N MET A 24 2.84 5.39 20.48
CA MET A 24 3.68 4.24 20.81
C MET A 24 4.04 3.43 19.57
N ILE A 25 3.05 3.07 18.75
CA ILE A 25 3.24 2.28 17.55
C ILE A 25 4.09 3.05 16.52
N LYS A 26 3.86 4.36 16.38
CA LYS A 26 4.58 5.22 15.43
C LYS A 26 6.09 5.28 15.70
N LYS A 27 6.52 5.18 16.96
CA LYS A 27 7.96 5.17 17.32
C LYS A 27 8.68 3.91 16.84
N ASP A 28 7.98 2.78 16.80
CA ASP A 28 8.53 1.48 16.41
C ASP A 28 8.39 1.20 14.91
N ILE A 29 7.51 1.93 14.21
CA ILE A 29 7.44 1.87 12.76
C ILE A 29 8.56 2.75 12.22
N PRO A 30 9.61 2.17 11.59
CA PRO A 30 10.64 2.99 10.96
C PRO A 30 9.96 3.91 9.95
N ASP A 31 10.27 5.20 10.03
CA ASP A 31 9.78 6.18 9.05
C ASP A 31 9.98 5.57 7.68
N LYS A 32 8.87 5.43 6.93
CA LYS A 32 8.91 4.86 5.59
C LYS A 32 10.00 5.62 4.86
N VAL A 33 11.12 4.95 4.59
CA VAL A 33 12.21 5.48 3.77
C VAL A 33 11.51 6.10 2.60
N ILE A 34 11.61 7.43 2.46
CA ILE A 34 10.96 8.14 1.36
C ILE A 34 11.51 7.45 0.13
N ILE A 35 10.71 6.57 -0.49
CA ILE A 35 11.09 5.89 -1.71
C ILE A 35 11.10 7.03 -2.71
N LYS A 36 12.27 7.67 -2.87
CA LYS A 36 12.54 8.60 -3.95
C LYS A 36 12.34 7.75 -5.18
N LYS A 37 11.14 7.87 -5.75
CA LYS A 37 10.78 7.29 -7.03
C LYS A 37 11.64 8.01 -8.06
N ASN A 38 12.91 7.64 -8.16
CA ASN A 38 13.62 7.62 -9.43
C ASN A 38 12.96 6.55 -10.29
N ARG A 39 11.66 6.71 -10.56
CA ARG A 39 10.98 5.96 -11.60
C ARG A 39 11.68 6.42 -12.87
N LYS A 40 12.50 5.54 -13.45
CA LYS A 40 12.91 5.68 -14.84
C LYS A 40 11.63 6.01 -15.62
N ARG A 41 11.68 7.02 -16.50
CA ARG A 41 10.55 7.28 -17.41
C ARG A 41 10.24 5.94 -18.06
N LEU A 42 9.03 5.43 -17.80
CA LEU A 42 8.58 4.25 -18.51
C LEU A 42 8.61 4.61 -20.01
N PRO A 43 8.92 3.65 -20.90
CA PRO A 43 8.75 3.88 -22.32
C PRO A 43 7.35 4.43 -22.57
N ASP A 44 7.21 5.33 -23.55
CA ASP A 44 5.91 5.83 -23.98
C ASP A 44 5.13 4.67 -24.60
N PHE A 45 4.44 3.94 -23.73
CA PHE A 45 3.69 2.76 -24.10
C PHE A 45 2.33 3.22 -24.61
N SER A 46 2.13 3.11 -25.92
CA SER A 46 0.87 3.48 -26.55
C SER A 46 -0.23 2.48 -26.20
N VAL A 47 -1.48 2.85 -26.48
CA VAL A 47 -2.62 1.95 -26.28
C VAL A 47 -2.49 0.74 -27.20
N GLU A 48 -1.99 0.96 -28.42
CA GLU A 48 -1.73 -0.05 -29.43
C GLU A 48 -0.68 -1.06 -28.97
N ASP A 49 0.41 -0.59 -28.34
CA ASP A 49 1.43 -1.46 -27.76
C ASP A 49 0.85 -2.33 -26.63
N GLY A 50 -0.09 -1.78 -25.86
CA GLY A 50 -0.80 -2.50 -24.81
C GLY A 50 -1.71 -3.60 -25.33
N ILE A 51 -2.48 -3.32 -26.38
CA ILE A 51 -3.32 -4.31 -27.02
C ILE A 51 -2.45 -5.44 -27.59
N LYS A 52 -1.36 -5.09 -28.28
CA LYS A 52 -0.42 -6.08 -28.84
C LYS A 52 0.20 -6.95 -27.75
N TYR A 53 0.68 -6.35 -26.66
CA TYR A 53 1.27 -7.07 -25.54
C TYR A 53 0.28 -8.08 -24.91
N LEU A 54 -0.98 -7.68 -24.73
CA LEU A 54 -2.02 -8.54 -24.17
C LEU A 54 -2.32 -9.73 -25.09
N ILE A 55 -2.37 -9.52 -26.40
CA ILE A 55 -2.56 -10.60 -27.37
C ILE A 55 -1.37 -11.57 -27.31
N ASP A 56 -0.15 -11.06 -27.44
CA ASP A 56 1.06 -11.86 -27.55
C ASP A 56 1.35 -12.71 -26.30
N ASN A 57 0.99 -12.23 -25.11
CA ASN A 57 1.37 -12.87 -23.83
C ASN A 57 0.21 -13.58 -23.11
N HIS A 58 -1.03 -13.14 -23.34
CA HIS A 58 -2.18 -13.65 -22.59
C HIS A 58 -3.27 -14.27 -23.47
N MET A 59 -3.22 -14.06 -24.79
CA MET A 59 -4.15 -14.67 -25.75
C MET A 59 -3.38 -15.55 -26.74
N GLN A 60 -2.61 -16.53 -26.23
CA GLN A 60 -2.10 -17.62 -27.05
C GLN A 60 -3.27 -18.28 -27.79
N LEU A 61 -3.44 -17.92 -29.05
CA LEU A 61 -4.25 -18.62 -30.05
C LEU A 61 -3.48 -19.83 -30.58
#